data_AF-A0A653T3G1-F1
#
_entry.id   AF-A0A653T3G1-F1
#
_cell.length_a   1.000
_cell.length_b   1.000
_cell.length_c   1.000
_cell.angle_alpha   90.00
_cell.angle_beta   90.00
_cell.angle_gamma   90.00
#
_symmetry.space_group_name_H-M   'P 1'
#
loop_
_entity.id
_entity.type
_entity.pdbx_description
1 polymer ?
#
loop_
_entity_poly.entity_id
_entity_poly.type
_entity_poly.pdbx_seq_one_letter_code
_entity_poly.pdbx_strand_id
1 'polypeptide(L)'
;MPRKPKRAHRAALTRLLRSTGLAHVPEEAPLVELCRSLADEMDNGGGSRTYTAYLSALKDLRRVLNASSSRAPVSSPDPAPPREVEVAEVEDETPTAQVNDLAAFRKEQGIG
;
A
#
# COMPACT_ATOMS: atom_id res chain seq x y z
N MET A 1 -33.93 29.65 2.72
CA MET A 1 -32.82 28.97 3.44
C MET A 1 -32.38 27.77 2.62
N PRO A 2 -31.09 27.64 2.27
CA PRO A 2 -30.61 26.46 1.54
C PRO A 2 -30.83 25.21 2.40
N ARG A 3 -31.58 24.25 1.86
CA ARG A 3 -31.81 22.96 2.53
C ARG A 3 -30.48 22.22 2.60
N LYS A 4 -30.01 21.90 3.82
CA LYS A 4 -28.85 21.02 3.98
C LYS A 4 -29.13 19.71 3.22
N PRO A 5 -28.22 19.24 2.36
CA PRO A 5 -28.44 17.99 1.64
C PRO A 5 -28.53 16.85 2.67
N LYS A 6 -29.53 15.97 2.51
CA LYS A 6 -29.87 14.90 3.46
C LYS A 6 -28.73 13.90 3.77
N ARG A 7 -27.58 13.99 3.08
CA ARG A 7 -26.40 13.13 3.22
C ARG A 7 -25.11 13.83 2.80
N ALA A 8 -24.79 14.96 3.45
CA ALA A 8 -23.67 15.80 3.06
C ALA A 8 -22.32 15.08 3.27
N HIS A 9 -22.18 14.38 4.39
CA HIS A 9 -20.94 13.70 4.78
C HIS A 9 -20.70 12.47 3.93
N ARG A 10 -21.74 11.65 3.70
CA ARG A 10 -21.64 10.47 2.83
C ARG A 10 -21.26 10.86 1.40
N ALA A 11 -21.90 11.91 0.85
CA ALA A 11 -21.58 12.40 -0.49
C ALA A 11 -20.14 12.93 -0.58
N ALA A 12 -19.66 13.65 0.44
CA ALA A 12 -18.29 14.14 0.50
C ALA A 12 -17.28 12.98 0.56
N LEU A 13 -17.54 11.96 1.37
CA LEU A 13 -16.70 10.77 1.47
C LEU A 13 -16.63 10.00 0.15
N THR A 14 -17.76 9.82 -0.54
CA THR A 14 -17.77 9.17 -1.86
C THR A 14 -16.96 9.96 -2.90
N ARG A 15 -17.04 11.31 -2.89
CA ARG A 15 -16.23 12.16 -3.78
C ARG A 15 -14.74 12.02 -3.46
N LEU A 16 -14.39 11.98 -2.17
CA LEU A 16 -13.00 11.78 -1.73
C LEU A 16 -12.46 10.46 -2.27
N LEU A 17 -13.15 9.33 -2.02
CA LEU A 17 -12.70 8.02 -2.48
C LEU A 17 -12.54 7.93 -3.99
N ARG A 18 -13.43 8.58 -4.76
CA ARG A 18 -13.28 8.69 -6.22
C ARG A 18 -12.07 9.51 -6.62
N SER A 19 -11.86 10.66 -5.99
CA SER A 19 -10.72 11.54 -6.31
C SER A 19 -9.37 10.92 -5.98
N THR A 20 -9.31 10.02 -4.99
CA THR A 20 -8.07 9.36 -4.56
C THR A 20 -7.84 8.01 -5.24
N GLY A 21 -8.65 7.63 -6.24
CA GLY A 21 -8.53 6.34 -6.93
C GLY A 21 -8.95 5.12 -6.09
N LEU A 22 -9.45 5.33 -4.86
CA LEU A 22 -9.93 4.27 -3.98
C LEU A 22 -11.39 3.88 -4.24
N ALA A 23 -11.98 4.33 -5.34
CA ALA A 23 -13.34 3.95 -5.72
C ALA A 23 -13.49 2.44 -5.94
N HIS A 24 -12.40 1.76 -6.28
CA HIS A 24 -12.34 0.31 -6.50
C HIS A 24 -11.80 -0.48 -5.31
N VAL A 25 -11.50 0.18 -4.18
CA VAL A 25 -11.18 -0.55 -2.95
C VAL A 25 -12.42 -1.35 -2.57
N PRO A 26 -12.30 -2.68 -2.36
CA PRO A 26 -13.44 -3.50 -1.97
C PRO A 26 -14.09 -2.89 -0.73
N GLU A 27 -15.43 -2.94 -0.69
CA GLU A 27 -16.20 -2.34 0.40
C GLU A 27 -15.83 -2.93 1.78
N GLU A 28 -15.14 -4.07 1.76
CA GLU A 28 -14.60 -4.84 2.88
C GLU A 28 -13.31 -4.24 3.48
N ALA A 29 -12.75 -3.16 2.93
CA ALA A 29 -11.64 -2.48 3.57
C ALA A 29 -12.12 -1.86 4.90
N PRO A 30 -11.68 -2.36 6.08
CA PRO A 30 -12.31 -2.05 7.36
C PRO A 30 -12.35 -0.54 7.66
N LEU A 31 -11.34 0.19 7.20
CA LEU A 31 -11.23 1.63 7.37
C LEU A 31 -12.26 2.42 6.53
N VAL A 32 -12.56 1.94 5.32
CA VAL A 32 -13.56 2.58 4.44
C VAL A 32 -14.96 2.37 5.00
N GLU A 33 -15.25 1.16 5.48
CA GLU A 33 -16.51 0.85 6.16
C GLU A 33 -16.71 1.72 7.40
N LEU A 34 -15.69 1.83 8.26
CA LEU A 34 -15.72 2.71 9.43
C LEU A 34 -15.98 4.18 9.05
N CYS A 35 -15.34 4.68 7.99
CA CYS A 35 -15.57 6.06 7.57
C CYS A 35 -17.00 6.26 7.03
N ARG A 36 -17.59 5.25 6.37
CA ARG A 36 -18.98 5.29 5.89
C ARG A 36 -19.99 5.26 7.03
N SER A 37 -19.81 4.39 8.03
CA SER A 37 -20.70 4.33 9.19
C SER A 37 -20.68 5.64 9.98
N LEU A 38 -19.49 6.20 10.24
CA LEU A 38 -19.35 7.49 10.90
C LEU A 38 -19.94 8.64 10.06
N ALA A 39 -19.82 8.60 8.73
CA ALA A 39 -20.46 9.59 7.86
C ALA A 39 -22.00 9.52 7.94
N ASP A 40 -22.56 8.31 7.97
CA ASP A 40 -24.00 8.11 8.15
C ASP A 40 -24.46 8.59 9.55
N GLU A 41 -23.70 8.33 10.61
CA GLU A 41 -23.99 8.86 11.95
C GLU A 41 -23.93 10.39 11.99
N MET A 42 -22.95 11.01 11.33
CA MET A 42 -22.85 12.47 11.21
C MET A 42 -24.03 13.07 10.45
N ASP A 43 -24.46 12.43 9.35
CA ASP A 43 -25.61 12.87 8.56
C ASP A 43 -26.94 12.73 9.33
N ASN A 44 -27.02 11.80 10.30
CA ASN A 44 -28.18 11.60 11.17
C ASN A 44 -28.16 12.44 12.47
N GLY A 45 -27.25 13.40 12.60
CA GLY A 45 -27.18 14.29 13.77
C GLY A 45 -26.21 13.84 14.86
N GLY A 46 -25.14 13.12 14.48
CA GLY A 46 -24.07 12.72 15.38
C GLY A 46 -23.49 13.87 16.23
N GLY A 47 -23.10 13.54 17.46
CA GLY A 47 -22.54 14.49 18.42
C GLY A 47 -21.04 14.76 18.25
N SER A 48 -20.46 15.46 19.23
CA SER A 48 -19.04 15.83 19.21
C SER A 48 -18.09 14.63 19.13
N ARG A 49 -18.43 13.52 19.81
CA ARG A 49 -17.63 12.29 19.81
C ARG A 49 -17.59 11.61 18.43
N THR A 50 -18.72 11.55 17.73
CA THR A 50 -18.76 10.98 16.37
C THR A 50 -18.06 11.89 15.38
N TYR A 51 -18.15 13.21 15.57
CA TYR A 51 -17.37 14.16 14.76
C TYR A 51 -15.86 13.98 14.93
N THR A 52 -15.35 13.84 16.15
CA THR A 52 -13.91 13.62 16.38
C THR A 52 -13.45 12.27 15.84
N ALA A 53 -14.25 11.21 16.02
CA ALA A 53 -13.97 9.90 15.44
C ALA A 53 -13.94 9.95 13.91
N TYR A 54 -14.91 10.63 13.29
CA TYR A 54 -14.98 10.82 11.84
C TYR A 54 -13.74 11.53 11.29
N LEU A 55 -13.30 12.62 11.94
CA LEU A 55 -12.08 13.33 11.55
C LEU A 55 -10.81 12.49 11.75
N SER A 56 -10.75 11.66 12.81
CA SER A 56 -9.62 10.75 13.03
C SER A 56 -9.55 9.70 11.92
N ALA A 57 -10.67 9.05 11.61
CA ALA A 57 -10.74 8.03 10.56
C ALA A 57 -10.35 8.60 9.19
N LEU A 58 -10.77 9.82 8.86
CA LEU A 58 -10.34 10.52 7.64
C LEU A 58 -8.84 10.81 7.61
N LYS A 59 -8.21 11.11 8.75
CA LYS A 59 -6.75 11.29 8.82
C LYS A 59 -6.02 9.98 8.58
N ASP A 60 -6.50 8.88 9.17
CA ASP A 60 -5.89 7.56 8.97
C ASP A 60 -6.05 7.10 7.53
N LEU A 61 -7.20 7.36 6.90
CA LEU A 61 -7.41 7.08 5.48
C LEU A 61 -6.42 7.84 4.58
N ARG A 62 -6.14 9.10 4.89
CA ARG A 62 -5.11 9.88 4.18
C ARG A 62 -3.70 9.35 4.43
N ARG A 63 -3.40 8.86 5.63
CA ARG A 63 -2.08 8.26 5.94
C ARG A 63 -1.85 6.99 5.13
N VAL A 64 -2.85 6.11 5.07
CA VAL A 64 -2.79 4.88 4.27
C VAL A 64 -2.58 5.23 2.80
N LEU A 65 -3.34 6.19 2.27
CA LEU A 65 -3.15 6.70 0.90
C LEU A 65 -1.73 7.18 0.62
N ASN A 66 -1.18 8.01 1.50
CA ASN A 66 0.17 8.55 1.34
C ASN A 66 1.24 7.47 1.47
N ALA A 67 1.06 6.51 2.39
CA ALA A 67 1.97 5.38 2.56
C ALA A 67 1.98 4.46 1.34
N SER A 68 0.80 4.20 0.74
CA SER A 68 0.69 3.44 -0.50
C SER A 68 1.32 4.16 -1.69
N SER A 69 1.23 5.49 -1.76
CA SER A 69 1.84 6.28 -2.84
C SER A 69 3.37 6.39 -2.72
N SER A 70 3.95 6.16 -1.53
CA SER A 70 5.40 6.24 -1.30
C SER A 70 6.15 4.94 -1.57
N ARG A 71 5.46 3.83 -1.87
CA ARG A 71 6.13 2.65 -2.43
C ARG A 71 6.38 2.92 -3.91
N ALA A 72 7.49 3.60 -4.20
CA ALA A 72 8.13 3.47 -5.50
C ALA A 72 8.35 1.96 -5.75
N PRO A 73 8.09 1.46 -6.98
CA PRO A 73 8.50 0.10 -7.31
C PRO A 73 10.00 0.01 -7.02
N VAL A 74 10.41 -1.00 -6.26
CA VAL A 74 11.80 -1.43 -6.21
C VAL A 74 12.19 -1.65 -7.66
N SER A 75 12.92 -0.70 -8.24
CA SER A 75 13.50 -0.84 -9.57
C SER A 75 14.42 -2.04 -9.48
N SER A 76 14.06 -3.09 -10.20
CA SER A 76 14.99 -4.14 -10.59
C SER A 76 16.31 -3.47 -11.03
N PRO A 77 17.49 -3.90 -10.54
CA PRO A 77 18.73 -3.34 -11.02
C PRO A 77 18.82 -3.63 -12.53
N ASP A 78 18.84 -2.56 -13.30
CA ASP A 78 19.09 -2.56 -14.74
C ASP A 78 20.47 -3.22 -14.99
N PRO A 79 20.57 -4.32 -15.75
CA PRO A 79 21.85 -4.91 -16.06
C PRO A 79 22.60 -4.00 -17.04
N ALA A 80 23.60 -3.27 -16.53
CA ALA A 80 24.53 -2.51 -17.36
C ALA A 80 25.19 -3.45 -18.41
N PRO A 81 25.37 -3.00 -19.66
CA PRO A 81 25.95 -3.82 -20.72
C PRO A 81 27.42 -4.15 -20.42
N PRO A 82 27.91 -5.32 -20.86
CA PRO A 82 29.26 -5.78 -20.54
C PRO A 82 30.30 -4.88 -21.20
N ARG A 83 31.17 -4.27 -20.40
CA ARG A 83 32.45 -3.73 -20.89
C ARG A 83 33.49 -4.84 -20.84
N GLU A 84 33.93 -5.25 -22.03
CA GLU A 84 35.16 -6.01 -22.23
C GLU A 84 36.35 -5.23 -21.65
N VAL A 85 37.09 -5.83 -20.72
CA VAL A 85 38.45 -5.39 -20.38
C VAL A 85 39.30 -6.64 -20.16
N GLU A 86 40.45 -6.62 -20.83
CA GLU A 86 41.50 -7.62 -20.89
C GLU A 86 42.03 -8.09 -19.54
N VAL A 87 42.54 -9.32 -19.61
CA VAL A 87 43.22 -10.12 -18.59
C VAL A 87 44.42 -9.38 -17.99
N ALA A 88 44.48 -9.31 -16.67
CA ALA A 88 45.73 -9.16 -15.92
C ALA A 88 45.63 -9.98 -14.62
N GLU A 89 46.47 -11.01 -14.51
CA GLU A 89 46.67 -11.83 -13.31
C GLU A 89 47.14 -10.98 -12.12
N VAL A 90 46.46 -11.09 -10.98
CA VAL A 90 47.04 -10.96 -9.65
C VAL A 90 46.30 -11.94 -8.72
N GLU A 91 47.06 -12.87 -8.15
CA GLU A 91 46.64 -13.78 -7.08
C GLU A 91 46.19 -12.98 -5.84
N ASP A 92 44.99 -13.22 -5.31
CA ASP A 92 44.75 -13.69 -3.93
C ASP A 92 43.23 -13.75 -3.61
N GLU A 93 42.88 -14.68 -2.71
CA GLU A 93 41.60 -14.83 -1.99
C GLU A 93 40.30 -15.18 -2.75
N THR A 94 39.96 -16.47 -2.74
CA THR A 94 38.58 -16.96 -2.89
C THR A 94 37.68 -16.47 -1.75
N PRO A 95 36.44 -16.07 -2.06
CA PRO A 95 35.32 -16.78 -1.47
C PRO A 95 34.43 -17.35 -2.58
N THR A 96 34.25 -18.66 -2.51
CA THR A 96 33.50 -19.50 -3.43
C THR A 96 32.11 -18.94 -3.71
N ALA A 97 31.80 -18.80 -5.00
CA ALA A 97 30.46 -18.59 -5.48
C ALA A 97 29.54 -19.66 -4.86
N GLN A 98 28.61 -19.25 -3.99
CA GLN A 98 27.52 -20.10 -3.54
C GLN A 98 26.60 -20.33 -4.74
N VAL A 99 26.94 -21.34 -5.54
CA VAL A 99 26.02 -21.92 -6.51
C VAL A 99 24.94 -22.60 -5.69
N ASN A 100 23.78 -21.95 -5.59
CA ASN A 100 22.58 -22.50 -4.96
C ASN A 100 22.13 -23.74 -5.75
N ASP A 101 22.67 -24.90 -5.39
CA ASP A 101 22.32 -26.17 -6.00
C ASP A 101 20.97 -26.65 -5.44
N LEU A 102 19.89 -26.20 -6.09
CA LEU A 102 18.51 -26.54 -5.76
C LEU A 102 18.27 -28.06 -5.74
N ALA A 103 19.07 -28.84 -6.47
CA ALA A 103 18.99 -30.29 -6.48
C ALA A 103 19.45 -30.90 -5.13
N ALA A 104 20.49 -30.33 -4.52
CA ALA A 104 20.98 -30.76 -3.21
C ALA A 104 19.97 -30.44 -2.10
N PHE A 105 19.37 -29.24 -2.13
CA PHE A 105 18.36 -28.83 -1.15
C PHE A 105 17.09 -29.71 -1.19
N ARG A 106 16.60 -30.05 -2.39
CA ARG A 106 15.43 -30.92 -2.53
C ARG A 106 15.67 -32.33 -2.00
N LYS A 107 16.88 -32.85 -2.21
CA LYS A 107 17.29 -34.18 -1.73
C LYS A 107 17.40 -34.22 -0.20
N GLU A 108 17.86 -33.13 0.42
CA GLU A 108 17.95 -33.02 1.88
C GLU A 108 16.57 -32.87 2.55
N GLN A 109 15.64 -32.16 1.91
CA GLN A 109 14.27 -32.01 2.41
C GLN A 109 13.35 -33.20 2.08
N GLY A 110 13.86 -34.24 1.42
CA GLY A 110 13.07 -35.41 1.02
C GLY A 110 11.95 -35.08 0.03
N ILE A 111 12.08 -33.97 -0.70
CA ILE A 111 11.10 -33.52 -1.71
C ILE A 111 11.53 -34.14 -3.04
N GLY A 112 10.98 -35.33 -3.33
CA GLY A 112 11.06 -36.01 -4.62
C GLY A 112 9.85 -35.69 -5.50
#